data_AF-A0A6N7M5Y2-F1
#
_entry.id   AF-A0A6N7M5Y2-F1
#
_cell.length_a   1.000
_cell.length_b   1.000
_cell.length_c   1.000
_cell.angle_alpha   90.00
_cell.angle_beta   90.00
_cell.angle_gamma   90.00
#
_symmetry.space_group_name_H-M   'P 1'
#
loop_
_entity.id
_entity.type
_entity.pdbx_description
1 polymer ?
#
loop_
_entity_poly.entity_id
_entity_poly.type
_entity_poly.pdbx_seq_one_letter_code
_entity_poly.pdbx_strand_id
1 'polypeptide(L)'
;MFSLICPKRASMVIAISLLVLLAGYINAGGQGENNTPTLLDKANRLIEQKDYNAAIILLTEIARDDPSAFEETTNLIEKIREIKSEYNRKYEELIEVLFEQNDLENGLKIIKELQALDPRPNQATLEAIGQAKKGAELVYNLNRFNNIMDQALGLIKENNFIEAVAVYRSGYDLHKEDFDQAGYGNIVESSVNQSLARLSQAAAAFRATAGALETEINNFKIDVVPVGGLDIAAVEEETRGLYEKLIQMIALSKTVEEDALNLKSQNSHIKEVSSEGKYDLFLHFAGQLALGRYASEEQEGIGSTIEIMWADLLLSFNNKIERAASDLYAGGLAEYRNNSLTAAQSRMEEANRIYSLALDSYSLWGFKIKVDPEMSLQEASSTLPENKLTYFAAAQERIKATRDFPYLIDTRRQLNNIALKTFAAREEFTSEIENLESYRGVLQGKITEWKLSLNQLDGIIQIGFDLAEAKSSAEIMIGEMETLITKLNGADITMI
;
A
#
# COMPACT_ATOMS: atom_id res chain seq x y z
N MET A 1 -28.03 23.39 -69.88
CA MET A 1 -27.11 23.82 -70.95
C MET A 1 -26.86 22.60 -71.83
N PHE A 2 -27.19 22.70 -73.13
CA PHE A 2 -27.33 21.63 -74.16
C PHE A 2 -28.49 20.64 -73.93
N SER A 3 -29.68 20.73 -74.55
CA SER A 3 -30.06 20.75 -75.99
C SER A 3 -29.78 19.36 -76.64
N LEU A 4 -30.64 18.68 -77.42
CA LEU A 4 -31.90 18.93 -78.10
C LEU A 4 -32.46 17.60 -78.69
N ILE A 5 -33.79 17.56 -78.86
CA ILE A 5 -34.56 17.07 -80.03
C ILE A 5 -34.81 15.55 -80.28
N CYS A 6 -36.12 15.23 -80.26
CA CYS A 6 -36.95 14.14 -80.86
C CYS A 6 -36.72 13.96 -82.41
N PRO A 7 -37.47 13.21 -83.27
CA PRO A 7 -38.80 12.57 -83.11
C PRO A 7 -39.05 11.19 -83.80
N LYS A 8 -40.08 10.49 -83.28
CA LYS A 8 -41.23 9.78 -83.92
C LYS A 8 -41.17 9.07 -85.31
N ARG A 9 -41.90 7.92 -85.29
CA ARG A 9 -42.76 7.26 -86.32
C ARG A 9 -42.06 6.48 -87.44
N ALA A 10 -42.63 5.46 -88.09
CA ALA A 10 -43.69 4.47 -87.88
C ALA A 10 -43.74 3.65 -89.19
N SER A 11 -43.94 2.33 -89.10
CA SER A 11 -44.61 1.46 -90.10
C SER A 11 -43.96 1.17 -91.48
N MET A 12 -43.60 -0.11 -91.71
CA MET A 12 -43.77 -0.87 -92.98
C MET A 12 -43.39 -2.34 -92.70
N VAL A 13 -44.34 -3.26 -92.49
CA VAL A 13 -45.12 -4.03 -93.49
C VAL A 13 -44.28 -5.03 -94.30
N ILE A 14 -44.38 -6.31 -93.89
CA ILE A 14 -44.71 -7.51 -94.69
C ILE A 14 -43.91 -7.77 -95.98
N ALA A 15 -42.99 -8.74 -95.91
CA ALA A 15 -42.75 -9.85 -96.86
C ALA A 15 -41.48 -10.56 -96.35
N ILE A 16 -41.48 -11.82 -95.94
CA ILE A 16 -41.60 -13.01 -96.80
C ILE A 16 -41.98 -14.17 -95.88
N SER A 17 -43.17 -14.69 -96.11
CA SER A 17 -43.59 -16.02 -95.70
C SER A 17 -42.74 -17.09 -96.40
N LEU A 18 -42.63 -18.26 -95.77
CA LEU A 18 -42.31 -19.54 -96.40
C LEU A 18 -40.90 -19.69 -96.99
N LEU A 19 -39.98 -20.22 -96.19
CA LEU A 19 -39.19 -21.39 -96.57
C LEU A 19 -38.48 -21.97 -95.35
N VAL A 20 -38.61 -23.28 -95.18
CA VAL A 20 -37.97 -24.16 -94.17
C VAL A 20 -38.68 -24.27 -92.82
N LEU A 21 -39.89 -24.85 -92.89
CA LEU A 21 -40.27 -25.95 -92.00
C LEU A 21 -39.21 -27.06 -92.06
N LEU A 22 -38.92 -27.69 -90.90
CA LEU A 22 -38.11 -28.89 -90.65
C LEU A 22 -36.62 -28.68 -90.36
N ALA A 23 -36.30 -28.30 -89.11
CA ALA A 23 -35.29 -28.98 -88.29
C ALA A 23 -35.32 -28.45 -86.85
N GLY A 24 -35.62 -29.32 -85.88
CA GLY A 24 -35.22 -29.14 -84.49
C GLY A 24 -36.22 -28.47 -83.54
N TYR A 25 -37.40 -29.06 -83.33
CA TYR A 25 -37.97 -29.07 -81.98
C TYR A 25 -37.14 -30.05 -81.13
N ILE A 26 -36.00 -29.58 -80.62
CA ILE A 26 -35.38 -30.19 -79.45
C ILE A 26 -35.76 -29.26 -78.28
N ASN A 27 -36.82 -29.64 -77.58
CA ASN A 27 -36.97 -29.28 -76.18
C ASN A 27 -35.76 -29.87 -75.45
N ALA A 28 -34.69 -29.09 -75.32
CA ALA A 28 -33.77 -29.26 -74.23
C ALA A 28 -34.50 -28.75 -72.98
N GLY A 29 -35.30 -29.64 -72.38
CA GLY A 29 -35.67 -29.51 -70.98
C GLY A 29 -34.37 -29.53 -70.20
N GLY A 30 -33.84 -28.34 -69.90
CA GLY A 30 -32.80 -28.20 -68.91
C GLY A 30 -33.34 -28.83 -67.64
N GLN A 31 -32.72 -29.93 -67.20
CA GLN A 31 -32.75 -30.27 -65.78
C GLN A 31 -32.41 -28.97 -65.06
N GLY A 32 -33.36 -28.44 -64.28
CA GLY A 32 -32.97 -27.51 -63.23
C GLY A 32 -31.89 -28.23 -62.46
N GLU A 33 -30.67 -27.71 -62.47
CA GLU A 33 -29.64 -28.17 -61.55
C GLU A 33 -30.29 -28.11 -60.18
N ASN A 34 -30.52 -29.28 -59.59
CA ASN A 34 -31.11 -29.35 -58.27
C ASN A 34 -30.06 -28.78 -57.32
N ASN A 35 -30.19 -27.49 -57.02
CA ASN A 35 -29.30 -26.76 -56.12
C ASN A 35 -29.64 -27.01 -54.64
N THR A 36 -30.63 -27.86 -54.35
CA THR A 36 -31.00 -28.21 -52.98
C THR A 36 -29.83 -28.77 -52.15
N PRO A 37 -28.96 -29.66 -52.66
CA PRO A 37 -27.80 -30.15 -51.90
C PRO A 37 -26.82 -29.03 -51.51
N THR A 38 -26.58 -28.06 -52.40
CA THR A 38 -25.68 -26.93 -52.11
C THR A 38 -26.31 -25.93 -51.13
N LEU A 39 -27.63 -25.74 -51.18
CA LEU A 39 -28.35 -24.92 -50.21
C LEU A 39 -28.45 -25.58 -48.83
N LEU A 40 -28.62 -26.90 -48.76
CA LEU A 40 -28.58 -27.67 -47.51
C LEU A 40 -27.18 -27.65 -46.87
N ASP A 41 -26.10 -27.78 -47.65
CA ASP A 41 -24.73 -27.60 -47.14
C ASP A 41 -24.53 -26.19 -46.58
N LYS A 42 -25.06 -25.17 -47.27
CA LYS A 42 -25.02 -23.78 -46.78
C LYS A 42 -25.81 -23.62 -45.47
N ALA A 43 -26.99 -24.25 -45.35
CA ALA A 43 -27.77 -24.23 -44.12
C ALA A 43 -27.03 -24.93 -42.97
N ASN A 44 -26.40 -26.07 -43.22
CA ASN A 44 -25.56 -26.76 -42.24
C ASN A 44 -24.39 -25.89 -41.79
N ARG A 45 -23.69 -25.21 -42.70
CA ARG A 45 -22.64 -24.24 -42.34
C ARG A 45 -23.17 -23.10 -41.49
N LEU A 46 -24.37 -22.58 -41.78
CA LEU A 46 -24.99 -21.56 -40.94
C LEU A 46 -25.29 -22.09 -39.53
N ILE A 47 -25.75 -23.33 -39.40
CA ILE A 47 -25.97 -24.00 -38.10
C ILE A 47 -24.65 -24.20 -37.35
N GLU A 48 -23.59 -24.65 -38.04
CA GLU A 48 -22.24 -24.80 -37.48
C GLU A 48 -21.65 -23.46 -37.01
N GLN A 49 -21.91 -22.39 -37.77
CA GLN A 49 -21.56 -21.01 -37.41
C GLN A 49 -22.52 -20.39 -36.38
N LYS A 50 -23.52 -21.16 -35.92
CA LYS A 50 -24.56 -20.75 -34.95
C LYS A 50 -25.41 -19.56 -35.42
N ASP A 51 -25.53 -19.36 -36.72
CA ASP A 51 -26.44 -18.39 -37.33
C ASP A 51 -27.82 -19.01 -37.56
N TYR A 52 -28.50 -19.32 -36.46
CA TYR A 52 -29.75 -20.09 -36.47
C TYR A 52 -30.90 -19.36 -37.18
N ASN A 53 -30.94 -18.02 -37.08
CA ASN A 53 -31.98 -17.23 -37.73
C ASN A 53 -31.84 -17.30 -39.26
N ALA A 54 -30.61 -17.13 -39.78
CA ALA A 54 -30.35 -17.28 -41.21
C ALA A 54 -30.58 -18.72 -41.70
N ALA A 55 -30.20 -19.72 -40.89
CA ALA A 55 -30.43 -21.13 -41.20
C ALA A 55 -31.94 -21.45 -41.31
N ILE A 56 -32.77 -21.00 -40.37
CA ILE A 56 -34.23 -21.23 -40.41
C ILE A 56 -34.85 -20.62 -41.67
N ILE A 57 -34.47 -19.38 -42.04
CA ILE A 57 -34.99 -18.71 -43.24
C ILE A 57 -34.64 -19.55 -44.48
N LEU A 58 -33.38 -19.97 -44.61
CA LEU A 58 -32.90 -20.76 -45.75
C LEU A 58 -33.57 -22.14 -45.82
N LEU A 59 -33.70 -22.85 -44.69
CA LEU A 59 -34.35 -24.16 -44.63
C LEU A 59 -35.83 -24.09 -44.99
N THR A 60 -36.51 -23.00 -44.61
CA THR A 60 -37.92 -22.77 -44.96
C THR A 60 -38.09 -22.49 -46.45
N GLU A 61 -37.15 -21.79 -47.08
CA GLU A 61 -37.10 -21.56 -48.53
C GLU A 61 -36.87 -22.88 -49.28
N ILE A 62 -35.88 -23.69 -48.85
CA ILE A 62 -35.61 -25.02 -49.44
C ILE A 62 -36.85 -25.92 -49.36
N ALA A 63 -37.49 -26.02 -48.19
CA ALA A 63 -38.66 -26.88 -47.98
C ALA A 63 -39.86 -26.48 -48.85
N ARG A 64 -39.96 -25.20 -49.22
CA ARG A 64 -41.02 -24.67 -50.08
C ARG A 64 -40.73 -24.94 -51.56
N ASP A 65 -39.48 -24.81 -51.98
CA ASP A 65 -39.11 -24.88 -53.40
C ASP A 65 -38.77 -26.31 -53.86
N ASP A 66 -38.35 -27.19 -52.95
CA ASP A 66 -38.08 -28.62 -53.20
C ASP A 66 -38.74 -29.53 -52.14
N PRO A 67 -39.97 -30.04 -52.41
CA PRO A 67 -40.66 -30.94 -51.50
C PRO A 67 -39.91 -32.24 -51.19
N SER A 68 -38.94 -32.64 -52.02
CA SER A 68 -38.16 -33.87 -51.79
C SER A 68 -37.14 -33.73 -50.66
N ALA A 69 -36.74 -32.50 -50.32
CA ALA A 69 -35.86 -32.19 -49.21
C ALA A 69 -36.59 -31.88 -47.89
N PHE A 70 -37.91 -32.12 -47.84
CA PHE A 70 -38.74 -31.80 -46.68
C PHE A 70 -38.29 -32.52 -45.40
N GLU A 71 -37.92 -33.79 -45.49
CA GLU A 71 -37.47 -34.57 -44.32
C GLU A 71 -36.16 -34.02 -43.76
N GLU A 72 -35.17 -33.76 -44.63
CA GLU A 72 -33.86 -33.25 -44.23
C GLU A 72 -33.94 -31.83 -43.65
N THR A 73 -34.73 -30.95 -44.27
CA THR A 73 -35.00 -29.60 -43.74
C THR A 73 -35.74 -29.65 -42.40
N THR A 74 -36.68 -30.57 -42.22
CA THR A 74 -37.40 -30.77 -40.95
C THR A 74 -36.44 -31.19 -39.84
N ASN A 75 -35.56 -32.16 -40.10
CA ASN A 75 -34.57 -32.62 -39.12
C ASN A 75 -33.62 -31.49 -38.68
N LEU A 76 -33.17 -30.65 -39.62
CA LEU A 76 -32.30 -29.51 -39.30
C LEU A 76 -33.04 -28.42 -38.51
N ILE A 77 -34.32 -28.16 -38.82
CA ILE A 77 -35.17 -27.25 -38.04
C ILE A 77 -35.40 -27.79 -36.62
N GLU A 78 -35.63 -29.10 -36.46
CA GLU A 78 -35.76 -29.74 -35.14
C GLU A 78 -34.48 -29.57 -34.31
N LYS A 79 -33.30 -29.79 -34.91
CA LYS A 79 -32.02 -29.54 -34.25
C LYS A 79 -31.87 -28.09 -33.77
N ILE A 80 -32.28 -27.11 -34.59
CA ILE A 80 -32.26 -25.70 -34.18
C ILE A 80 -33.26 -25.46 -33.04
N ARG A 81 -34.44 -26.08 -33.09
CA ARG A 81 -35.46 -25.95 -32.04
C ARG A 81 -34.98 -26.50 -30.69
N GLU A 82 -34.26 -27.62 -30.69
CA GLU A 82 -33.66 -28.19 -29.47
C GLU A 82 -32.67 -27.21 -28.84
N ILE A 83 -31.77 -26.61 -29.65
CA ILE A 83 -30.81 -25.61 -29.17
C ILE A 83 -31.53 -24.37 -28.62
N LYS A 84 -32.57 -23.88 -29.29
CA LYS A 84 -33.38 -22.75 -28.80
C LYS A 84 -34.15 -23.09 -27.52
N SER A 85 -34.61 -24.33 -27.38
CA SER A 85 -35.26 -24.80 -26.16
C SER A 85 -34.27 -24.86 -24.99
N GLU A 86 -33.05 -25.33 -25.24
CA GLU A 86 -31.98 -25.32 -24.24
C GLU A 86 -31.60 -23.90 -23.83
N TYR A 87 -31.48 -22.99 -24.81
CA TYR A 87 -31.22 -21.58 -24.57
C TYR A 87 -32.29 -20.94 -23.69
N ASN A 88 -33.59 -21.15 -23.98
CA ASN A 88 -34.67 -20.58 -23.19
C ASN A 88 -34.67 -21.12 -21.75
N ARG A 89 -34.42 -22.42 -21.57
CA ARG A 89 -34.28 -23.01 -20.23
C ARG A 89 -33.12 -22.38 -19.45
N LYS A 90 -31.97 -22.16 -20.11
CA LYS A 90 -30.82 -21.46 -19.50
C LYS A 90 -31.12 -20.00 -19.20
N TYR A 91 -31.95 -19.35 -20.00
CA TYR A 91 -32.38 -17.97 -19.77
C TYR A 91 -33.33 -17.88 -18.57
N GLU A 92 -34.23 -18.84 -18.38
CA GLU A 92 -35.06 -18.97 -17.18
C GLU A 92 -34.20 -19.22 -15.94
N GLU A 93 -33.22 -20.14 -16.03
CA GLU A 93 -32.23 -20.41 -14.97
C GLU A 93 -31.46 -19.14 -14.59
N LEU A 94 -31.09 -18.30 -15.57
CA LEU A 94 -30.42 -17.02 -15.33
C LEU A 94 -31.28 -16.08 -14.47
N ILE A 95 -32.59 -16.01 -14.74
CA ILE A 95 -33.51 -15.15 -13.99
C ILE A 95 -33.57 -15.64 -12.54
N GLU A 96 -33.74 -16.93 -12.32
CA GLU A 96 -33.79 -17.53 -10.98
C GLU A 96 -32.49 -17.25 -10.21
N VAL A 97 -31.35 -17.53 -10.82
CA VAL A 97 -30.03 -17.40 -10.21
C VAL A 97 -29.71 -15.95 -9.84
N LEU A 98 -30.00 -14.98 -10.73
CA LEU A 98 -29.71 -13.57 -10.47
C LEU A 98 -30.71 -12.90 -9.52
N PHE A 99 -32.01 -13.20 -9.64
CA PHE A 99 -33.05 -12.43 -8.94
C PHE A 99 -33.64 -13.15 -7.72
N GLU A 100 -33.62 -14.48 -7.67
CA GLU A 100 -34.17 -15.24 -6.54
C GLU A 100 -33.05 -15.73 -5.62
N GLN A 101 -31.99 -16.31 -6.19
CA GLN A 101 -30.87 -16.88 -5.42
C GLN A 101 -29.78 -15.85 -5.12
N ASN A 102 -29.72 -14.75 -5.88
CA ASN A 102 -28.68 -13.73 -5.82
C ASN A 102 -27.25 -14.32 -5.93
N ASP A 103 -27.11 -15.39 -6.71
CA ASP A 103 -25.84 -16.08 -6.95
C ASP A 103 -25.21 -15.54 -8.25
N LEU A 104 -24.50 -14.43 -8.10
CA LEU A 104 -23.93 -13.68 -9.21
C LEU A 104 -22.84 -14.48 -9.96
N GLU A 105 -22.07 -15.32 -9.26
CA GLU A 105 -21.03 -16.14 -9.89
C GLU A 105 -21.65 -17.16 -10.85
N ASN A 106 -22.67 -17.90 -10.39
CA ASN A 106 -23.40 -18.80 -11.26
C ASN A 106 -24.16 -18.04 -12.36
N GLY A 107 -24.70 -16.85 -12.07
CA GLY A 107 -25.36 -16.01 -13.07
C GLY A 107 -24.43 -15.63 -14.22
N LEU A 108 -23.20 -15.21 -13.92
CA LEU A 108 -22.18 -14.89 -14.93
C LEU A 108 -21.76 -16.13 -15.75
N LYS A 109 -21.69 -17.30 -15.10
CA LYS A 109 -21.44 -18.56 -15.79
C LYS A 109 -22.57 -18.90 -16.77
N ILE A 110 -23.83 -18.77 -16.36
CA ILE A 110 -25.00 -19.01 -17.22
C ILE A 110 -25.03 -18.03 -18.40
N ILE A 111 -24.68 -16.76 -18.19
CA ILE A 111 -24.54 -15.77 -19.27
C ILE A 111 -23.51 -16.22 -20.30
N LYS A 112 -22.35 -16.73 -19.85
CA LYS A 112 -21.32 -17.26 -20.75
C LYS A 112 -21.80 -18.49 -21.52
N GLU A 113 -22.57 -19.36 -20.87
CA GLU A 113 -23.22 -20.52 -21.51
C GLU A 113 -24.24 -20.07 -22.58
N LEU A 114 -25.09 -19.08 -22.28
CA LEU A 114 -26.06 -18.49 -23.22
C LEU A 114 -25.36 -17.88 -24.44
N GLN A 115 -24.31 -17.09 -24.23
CA GLN A 115 -23.51 -16.49 -25.32
C GLN A 115 -22.82 -17.56 -26.18
N ALA A 116 -22.43 -18.69 -25.58
CA ALA A 116 -21.87 -19.81 -26.31
C ALA A 116 -22.95 -20.60 -27.08
N LEU A 117 -24.15 -20.78 -26.53
CA LEU A 117 -25.25 -21.50 -27.18
C LEU A 117 -25.77 -20.77 -28.41
N ASP A 118 -26.04 -19.47 -28.29
CA ASP A 118 -26.45 -18.62 -29.41
C ASP A 118 -25.69 -17.28 -29.36
N PRO A 119 -24.61 -17.13 -30.15
CA PRO A 119 -23.84 -15.90 -30.23
C PRO A 119 -24.58 -14.73 -30.90
N ARG A 120 -25.69 -15.00 -31.60
CA ARG A 120 -26.46 -13.99 -32.36
C ARG A 120 -27.97 -14.12 -32.08
N PRO A 121 -28.40 -13.95 -30.83
CA PRO A 121 -29.82 -13.97 -30.50
C PRO A 121 -30.50 -12.73 -31.10
N ASN A 122 -31.83 -12.64 -30.97
CA ASN A 122 -32.53 -11.43 -31.39
C ASN A 122 -32.06 -10.21 -30.56
N GLN A 123 -32.22 -9.01 -31.13
CA GLN A 123 -31.69 -7.77 -30.54
C GLN A 123 -32.15 -7.54 -29.10
N ALA A 124 -33.42 -7.79 -28.79
CA ALA A 124 -33.95 -7.59 -27.44
C ALA A 124 -33.30 -8.54 -26.41
N THR A 125 -33.05 -9.78 -26.80
CA THR A 125 -32.38 -10.78 -25.95
C THR A 125 -30.91 -10.44 -25.78
N LEU A 126 -30.26 -10.00 -26.86
CA LEU A 126 -28.86 -9.54 -26.82
C LEU A 126 -28.70 -8.36 -25.84
N GLU A 127 -29.61 -7.38 -25.91
CA GLU A 127 -29.63 -6.22 -25.01
C GLU A 127 -29.90 -6.64 -23.55
N ALA A 128 -30.88 -7.51 -23.33
CA ALA A 128 -31.22 -7.99 -21.98
C ALA A 128 -30.05 -8.76 -21.33
N ILE A 129 -29.41 -9.68 -22.06
CA ILE A 129 -28.23 -10.40 -21.59
C ILE A 129 -27.07 -9.44 -21.35
N GLY A 130 -26.87 -8.47 -22.24
CA GLY A 130 -25.83 -7.45 -22.07
C GLY A 130 -26.03 -6.60 -20.81
N GLN A 131 -27.26 -6.20 -20.51
CA GLN A 131 -27.59 -5.46 -19.28
C GLN A 131 -27.46 -6.33 -18.04
N ALA A 132 -27.98 -7.56 -18.07
CA ALA A 132 -27.85 -8.51 -16.97
C ALA A 132 -26.38 -8.80 -16.66
N LYS A 133 -25.55 -9.02 -17.69
CA LYS A 133 -24.10 -9.20 -17.56
C LYS A 133 -23.44 -8.03 -16.85
N LYS A 134 -23.61 -6.81 -17.39
CA LYS A 134 -23.00 -5.60 -16.80
C LYS A 134 -23.44 -5.37 -15.35
N GLY A 135 -24.72 -5.57 -15.06
CA GLY A 135 -25.26 -5.45 -13.71
C GLY A 135 -24.67 -6.49 -12.75
N ALA A 136 -24.66 -7.75 -13.16
CA ALA A 136 -24.11 -8.85 -12.35
C ALA A 136 -22.60 -8.70 -12.12
N GLU A 137 -21.82 -8.33 -13.15
CA GLU A 137 -20.37 -8.09 -13.04
C GLU A 137 -20.07 -6.95 -12.06
N LEU A 138 -20.82 -5.85 -12.13
CA LEU A 138 -20.65 -4.72 -11.22
C LEU A 138 -20.89 -5.13 -9.76
N VAL A 139 -22.02 -5.79 -9.48
CA VAL A 139 -22.36 -6.19 -8.10
C VAL A 139 -21.41 -7.27 -7.60
N TYR A 140 -21.03 -8.23 -8.45
CA TYR A 140 -20.08 -9.29 -8.10
C TYR A 140 -18.72 -8.73 -7.70
N ASN A 141 -18.14 -7.85 -8.54
CA ASN A 141 -16.86 -7.24 -8.23
C ASN A 141 -16.93 -6.30 -7.02
N LEU A 142 -18.04 -5.57 -6.83
CA LEU A 142 -18.23 -4.72 -5.66
C LEU A 142 -18.27 -5.55 -4.35
N ASN A 143 -19.00 -6.67 -4.35
CA ASN A 143 -19.04 -7.57 -3.20
C ASN A 143 -17.66 -8.16 -2.92
N ARG A 144 -16.95 -8.58 -3.97
CA ARG A 144 -15.60 -9.13 -3.85
C ARG A 144 -14.60 -8.09 -3.35
N PHE A 145 -14.69 -6.84 -3.83
CA PHE A 145 -13.94 -5.70 -3.31
C PHE A 145 -14.17 -5.49 -1.82
N ASN A 146 -15.43 -5.39 -1.38
CA ASN A 146 -15.76 -5.16 0.02
C ASN A 146 -15.26 -6.31 0.91
N ASN A 147 -15.42 -7.56 0.48
CA ASN A 147 -14.90 -8.72 1.20
C ASN A 147 -13.38 -8.68 1.35
N ILE A 148 -12.65 -8.30 0.30
CA ILE A 148 -11.18 -8.13 0.34
C ILE A 148 -10.81 -7.04 1.34
N MET A 149 -11.47 -5.88 1.28
CA MET A 149 -11.20 -4.77 2.20
C MET A 149 -11.45 -5.16 3.66
N ASP A 150 -12.59 -5.78 3.95
CA ASP A 150 -12.99 -6.14 5.30
C ASP A 150 -12.14 -7.29 5.87
N GLN A 151 -11.80 -8.29 5.05
CA GLN A 151 -10.89 -9.37 5.45
C GLN A 151 -9.49 -8.84 5.78
N ALA A 152 -8.93 -7.98 4.92
CA ALA A 152 -7.63 -7.39 5.17
C ALA A 152 -7.63 -6.49 6.41
N LEU A 153 -8.69 -5.70 6.63
CA LEU A 153 -8.86 -4.91 7.85
C LEU A 153 -8.92 -5.80 9.10
N GLY A 154 -9.61 -6.95 9.03
CA GLY A 154 -9.60 -7.95 10.09
C GLY A 154 -8.18 -8.43 10.41
N LEU A 155 -7.40 -8.76 9.38
CA LEU A 155 -5.99 -9.16 9.53
C LEU A 155 -5.11 -8.07 10.12
N ILE A 156 -5.31 -6.80 9.76
CA ILE A 156 -4.62 -5.65 10.38
C ILE A 156 -4.92 -5.59 11.88
N LYS A 157 -6.20 -5.74 12.27
CA LYS A 157 -6.64 -5.74 13.68
C LYS A 157 -6.07 -6.92 14.48
N GLU A 158 -5.68 -8.01 13.81
CA GLU A 158 -5.00 -9.17 14.38
C GLU A 158 -3.47 -9.08 14.32
N ASN A 159 -2.90 -7.95 13.86
CA ASN A 159 -1.46 -7.73 13.61
C ASN A 159 -0.86 -8.66 12.53
N ASN A 160 -1.69 -9.25 11.66
CA ASN A 160 -1.25 -10.07 10.54
C ASN A 160 -1.07 -9.24 9.27
N PHE A 161 -0.13 -8.30 9.32
CA PHE A 161 0.09 -7.29 8.29
C PHE A 161 0.56 -7.87 6.95
N ILE A 162 1.39 -8.92 6.97
CA ILE A 162 1.90 -9.57 5.76
C ILE A 162 0.75 -10.22 4.97
N GLU A 163 -0.15 -10.92 5.66
CA GLU A 163 -1.31 -11.54 5.02
C GLU A 163 -2.32 -10.48 4.56
N ALA A 164 -2.52 -9.41 5.33
CA ALA A 164 -3.39 -8.30 4.92
C ALA A 164 -2.97 -7.69 3.57
N VAL A 165 -1.66 -7.43 3.37
CA VAL A 165 -1.13 -6.96 2.08
C VAL A 165 -1.36 -8.00 0.97
N ALA A 166 -1.24 -9.30 1.26
CA ALA A 166 -1.52 -10.35 0.29
C ALA A 166 -3.01 -10.37 -0.13
N VAL A 167 -3.92 -10.19 0.83
CA VAL A 167 -5.37 -10.10 0.59
C VAL A 167 -5.71 -8.90 -0.29
N TYR A 168 -5.20 -7.69 0.00
CA TYR A 168 -5.43 -6.53 -0.87
C TYR A 168 -4.99 -6.76 -2.32
N ARG A 169 -3.82 -7.40 -2.50
CA ARG A 169 -3.31 -7.70 -3.85
C ARG A 169 -4.16 -8.67 -4.64
N SER A 170 -4.93 -9.53 -3.96
CA SER A 170 -5.83 -10.48 -4.62
C SER A 170 -6.94 -9.78 -5.41
N GLY A 171 -7.20 -8.50 -5.16
CA GLY A 171 -8.21 -7.69 -5.86
C GLY A 171 -7.72 -6.92 -7.09
N TYR A 172 -6.46 -7.08 -7.50
CA TYR A 172 -5.95 -6.41 -8.71
C TYR A 172 -6.44 -7.04 -10.03
N ASP A 173 -7.34 -8.01 -9.97
CA ASP A 173 -8.07 -8.56 -11.10
C ASP A 173 -9.49 -7.96 -11.29
N LEU A 174 -10.02 -7.25 -10.28
CA LEU A 174 -11.38 -6.70 -10.28
C LEU A 174 -11.59 -5.71 -11.45
N HIS A 175 -12.47 -6.05 -12.40
CA HIS A 175 -12.67 -5.29 -13.65
C HIS A 175 -11.45 -5.15 -14.58
N LYS A 176 -10.39 -5.93 -14.39
CA LYS A 176 -9.18 -5.81 -15.23
C LYS A 176 -9.45 -6.07 -16.72
N GLU A 177 -10.32 -7.02 -17.01
CA GLU A 177 -10.71 -7.36 -18.40
C GLU A 177 -11.38 -6.17 -19.11
N ASP A 178 -12.24 -5.43 -18.40
CA ASP A 178 -12.91 -4.24 -18.95
C ASP A 178 -11.90 -3.15 -19.30
N PHE A 179 -10.92 -2.91 -18.41
CA PHE A 179 -9.84 -1.96 -18.64
C PHE A 179 -9.00 -2.33 -19.88
N ASP A 180 -8.65 -3.62 -20.02
CA ASP A 180 -7.85 -4.11 -21.14
C ASP A 180 -8.60 -4.03 -22.48
N GLN A 181 -9.92 -4.14 -22.47
CA GLN A 181 -10.77 -4.05 -23.67
C GLN A 181 -11.16 -2.60 -24.01
N ALA A 182 -11.02 -1.65 -23.08
CA ALA A 182 -11.41 -0.26 -23.28
C ALA A 182 -10.54 0.49 -24.30
N GLY A 183 -9.30 0.04 -24.52
CA GLY A 183 -8.40 0.59 -25.54
C GLY A 183 -8.00 2.04 -25.26
N TYR A 184 -7.63 2.35 -24.02
CA TYR A 184 -7.18 3.69 -23.59
C TYR A 184 -5.86 4.13 -24.24
N GLY A 185 -5.16 3.20 -24.89
CA GLY A 185 -3.97 3.46 -25.68
C GLY A 185 -2.69 3.34 -24.85
N ASN A 186 -1.58 3.18 -25.57
CA ASN A 186 -0.30 2.73 -25.00
C ASN A 186 0.22 3.60 -23.85
N ILE A 187 -0.06 4.90 -23.83
CA ILE A 187 0.47 5.81 -22.79
C ILE A 187 -0.20 5.51 -21.44
N VAL A 188 -1.53 5.49 -21.40
CA VAL A 188 -2.30 5.24 -20.17
C VAL A 188 -2.07 3.80 -19.72
N GLU A 189 -2.18 2.84 -20.64
CA GLU A 189 -1.99 1.42 -20.34
C GLU A 189 -0.57 1.12 -19.81
N SER A 190 0.48 1.71 -20.39
CA SER A 190 1.85 1.53 -19.90
C SER A 190 2.04 2.15 -18.51
N SER A 191 1.48 3.33 -18.25
CA SER A 191 1.55 4.00 -16.94
C SER A 191 0.89 3.16 -15.85
N VAL A 192 -0.32 2.63 -16.13
CA VAL A 192 -1.07 1.75 -15.23
C VAL A 192 -0.31 0.45 -14.99
N ASN A 193 0.14 -0.23 -16.05
CA ASN A 193 0.87 -1.49 -15.94
C ASN A 193 2.18 -1.33 -15.16
N GLN A 194 2.90 -0.22 -15.35
CA GLN A 194 4.11 0.07 -14.59
C GLN A 194 3.82 0.29 -13.11
N SER A 195 2.72 1.00 -12.78
CA SER A 195 2.30 1.23 -11.40
C SER A 195 1.91 -0.08 -10.72
N LEU A 196 1.13 -0.94 -11.38
CA LEU A 196 0.77 -2.27 -10.86
C LEU A 196 1.98 -3.18 -10.65
N ALA A 197 2.97 -3.10 -11.55
CA ALA A 197 4.22 -3.84 -11.41
C ALA A 197 5.01 -3.36 -10.20
N ARG A 198 5.14 -2.03 -10.00
CA ARG A 198 5.82 -1.46 -8.82
C ARG A 198 5.08 -1.75 -7.53
N LEU A 199 3.75 -1.67 -7.50
CA LEU A 199 2.93 -2.08 -6.34
C LEU A 199 3.16 -3.55 -5.98
N SER A 200 3.21 -4.44 -6.98
CA SER A 200 3.50 -5.85 -6.76
C SER A 200 4.93 -6.08 -6.25
N GLN A 201 5.91 -5.35 -6.77
CA GLN A 201 7.30 -5.41 -6.30
C GLN A 201 7.41 -4.90 -4.85
N ALA A 202 6.75 -3.78 -4.53
CA ALA A 202 6.76 -3.19 -3.20
C ALA A 202 6.17 -4.14 -2.16
N ALA A 203 5.06 -4.81 -2.47
CA ALA A 203 4.47 -5.80 -1.58
C ALA A 203 5.33 -7.06 -1.40
N ALA A 204 6.01 -7.53 -2.45
CA ALA A 204 6.93 -8.65 -2.36
C ALA A 204 8.16 -8.28 -1.50
N ALA A 205 8.71 -7.09 -1.71
CA ALA A 205 9.80 -6.55 -0.90
C ALA A 205 9.36 -6.36 0.56
N PHE A 206 8.15 -5.86 0.81
CA PHE A 206 7.59 -5.71 2.15
C PHE A 206 7.54 -7.04 2.87
N ARG A 207 7.00 -8.10 2.25
CA ARG A 207 6.96 -9.44 2.83
C ARG A 207 8.35 -9.95 3.23
N ALA A 208 9.35 -9.71 2.39
CA ALA A 208 10.72 -10.14 2.66
C ALA A 208 11.37 -9.35 3.80
N THR A 209 11.23 -8.02 3.78
CA THR A 209 11.83 -7.13 4.78
C THR A 209 11.13 -7.23 6.14
N ALA A 210 9.80 -7.26 6.16
CA ALA A 210 9.00 -7.23 7.39
C ALA A 210 9.27 -8.42 8.31
N GLY A 211 9.24 -9.65 7.77
CA GLY A 211 9.47 -10.85 8.58
C GLY A 211 10.91 -10.97 9.11
N ALA A 212 11.89 -10.55 8.30
CA ALA A 212 13.29 -10.50 8.74
C ALA A 212 13.49 -9.44 9.84
N LEU A 213 12.96 -8.24 9.64
CA LEU A 213 13.08 -7.12 10.56
C LEU A 213 12.42 -7.41 11.92
N GLU A 214 11.22 -7.98 11.92
CA GLU A 214 10.53 -8.39 13.16
C GLU A 214 11.38 -9.39 13.96
N THR A 215 11.93 -10.39 13.26
CA THR A 215 12.80 -11.40 13.89
C THR A 215 14.06 -10.78 14.48
N GLU A 216 14.70 -9.86 13.77
CA GLU A 216 15.91 -9.17 14.22
C GLU A 216 15.63 -8.26 15.43
N ILE A 217 14.58 -7.44 15.41
CA ILE A 217 14.20 -6.59 16.55
C ILE A 217 13.88 -7.45 17.78
N ASN A 218 13.18 -8.58 17.61
CA ASN A 218 12.88 -9.49 18.71
C ASN A 218 14.14 -10.15 19.29
N ASN A 219 15.13 -10.43 18.44
CA ASN A 219 16.41 -11.01 18.83
C ASN A 219 17.45 -9.97 19.30
N PHE A 220 17.16 -8.67 19.18
CA PHE A 220 18.05 -7.61 19.63
C PHE A 220 18.11 -7.57 21.16
N LYS A 221 19.20 -8.13 21.71
CA LYS A 221 19.45 -8.30 23.16
C LYS A 221 20.18 -7.11 23.77
N ILE A 222 19.73 -5.90 23.48
CA ILE A 222 20.27 -4.68 24.11
C ILE A 222 19.66 -4.42 25.48
N ASP A 223 18.46 -4.95 25.74
CA ASP A 223 17.67 -4.74 26.96
C ASP A 223 18.20 -5.47 28.20
N VAL A 224 19.28 -6.25 28.07
CA VAL A 224 19.97 -6.91 29.18
C VAL A 224 21.41 -6.42 29.23
N VAL A 225 21.70 -5.44 30.10
CA VAL A 225 23.06 -4.95 30.33
C VAL A 225 23.81 -5.96 31.22
N PRO A 226 24.82 -6.67 30.71
CA PRO A 226 25.56 -7.64 31.52
C PRO A 226 26.47 -6.91 32.51
N VAL A 227 26.95 -7.64 33.53
CA VAL A 227 27.83 -7.09 34.59
C VAL A 227 29.11 -6.45 34.01
N GLY A 228 29.56 -6.88 32.83
CA GLY A 228 30.73 -6.36 32.12
C GLY A 228 30.48 -5.19 31.15
N GLY A 229 29.26 -4.66 31.07
CA GLY A 229 28.90 -3.61 30.10
C GLY A 229 28.54 -4.18 28.71
N LEU A 230 28.02 -3.31 27.84
CA LEU A 230 27.63 -3.72 26.48
C LEU A 230 28.83 -3.71 25.52
N ASP A 231 28.82 -4.60 24.53
CA ASP A 231 29.67 -4.41 23.33
C ASP A 231 29.04 -3.32 22.46
N ILE A 232 29.38 -2.07 22.76
CA ILE A 232 28.77 -0.91 22.10
C ILE A 232 29.03 -0.91 20.58
N ALA A 233 30.18 -1.41 20.14
CA ALA A 233 30.49 -1.45 18.70
C ALA A 233 29.56 -2.43 17.97
N ALA A 234 29.31 -3.60 18.57
CA ALA A 234 28.34 -4.56 18.02
C ALA A 234 26.91 -3.99 18.04
N VAL A 235 26.52 -3.31 19.13
CA VAL A 235 25.20 -2.68 19.28
C VAL A 235 24.97 -1.58 18.23
N GLU A 236 25.97 -0.73 17.98
CA GLU A 236 25.89 0.31 16.95
C GLU A 236 25.76 -0.26 15.54
N GLU A 237 26.51 -1.33 15.24
CA GLU A 237 26.44 -2.00 13.94
C GLU A 237 25.06 -2.64 13.71
N GLU A 238 24.54 -3.37 14.70
CA GLU A 238 23.21 -3.98 14.63
C GLU A 238 22.11 -2.91 14.51
N THR A 239 22.22 -1.82 15.29
CA THR A 239 21.30 -0.69 15.23
C THR A 239 21.27 -0.04 13.83
N ARG A 240 22.44 0.13 13.19
CA ARG A 240 22.52 0.66 11.83
C ARG A 240 21.81 -0.25 10.83
N GLY A 241 22.02 -1.57 10.93
CA GLY A 241 21.34 -2.55 10.08
C GLY A 241 19.81 -2.53 10.25
N LEU A 242 19.33 -2.36 11.48
CA LEU A 242 17.90 -2.21 11.78
C LEU A 242 17.33 -0.90 11.22
N TYR A 243 18.05 0.22 11.32
CA TYR A 243 17.64 1.50 10.70
C TYR A 243 17.49 1.40 9.20
N GLU A 244 18.47 0.81 8.51
CA GLU A 244 18.41 0.66 7.06
C GLU A 244 17.15 -0.10 6.63
N LYS A 245 16.77 -1.15 7.37
CA LYS A 245 15.55 -1.94 7.09
C LYS A 245 14.27 -1.19 7.43
N LEU A 246 14.24 -0.44 8.53
CA LEU A 246 13.11 0.44 8.88
C LEU A 246 12.89 1.52 7.81
N ILE A 247 13.97 2.14 7.32
CA ILE A 247 13.93 3.13 6.24
C ILE A 247 13.46 2.50 4.94
N GLN A 248 13.97 1.31 4.59
CA GLN A 248 13.51 0.57 3.42
C GLN A 248 12.01 0.28 3.50
N MET A 249 11.52 -0.19 4.65
CA MET A 249 10.11 -0.53 4.84
C MET A 249 9.18 0.68 4.68
N ILE A 250 9.52 1.85 5.25
CA ILE A 250 8.68 3.05 5.07
C ILE A 250 8.76 3.59 3.62
N ALA A 251 9.90 3.44 2.94
CA ALA A 251 10.02 3.79 1.53
C ALA A 251 9.12 2.92 0.63
N LEU A 252 8.86 1.65 1.01
CA LEU A 252 7.90 0.81 0.30
C LEU A 252 6.47 1.35 0.43
N SER A 253 6.08 1.85 1.61
CA SER A 253 4.78 2.53 1.77
C SER A 253 4.68 3.76 0.85
N LYS A 254 5.74 4.56 0.77
CA LYS A 254 5.78 5.73 -0.11
C LYS A 254 5.67 5.36 -1.59
N THR A 255 6.33 4.29 -2.01
CA THR A 255 6.18 3.74 -3.36
C THR A 255 4.71 3.36 -3.63
N VAL A 256 4.05 2.71 -2.67
CA VAL A 256 2.64 2.34 -2.78
C VAL A 256 1.73 3.57 -2.89
N GLU A 257 1.97 4.59 -2.06
CA GLU A 257 1.23 5.85 -2.08
C GLU A 257 1.37 6.57 -3.42
N GLU A 258 2.60 6.73 -3.93
CA GLU A 258 2.89 7.37 -5.22
C GLU A 258 2.24 6.64 -6.41
N ASP A 259 2.38 5.32 -6.49
CA ASP A 259 1.82 4.53 -7.58
C ASP A 259 0.29 4.52 -7.56
N ALA A 260 -0.31 4.45 -6.37
CA ALA A 260 -1.75 4.52 -6.23
C ALA A 260 -2.32 5.91 -6.57
N LEU A 261 -1.61 6.98 -6.20
CA LEU A 261 -1.96 8.34 -6.63
C LEU A 261 -1.85 8.50 -8.14
N ASN A 262 -0.85 7.88 -8.79
CA ASN A 262 -0.79 7.84 -10.25
C ASN A 262 -2.01 7.12 -10.83
N LEU A 263 -2.40 5.94 -10.32
CA LEU A 263 -3.62 5.24 -10.77
C LEU A 263 -4.87 6.12 -10.64
N LYS A 264 -5.01 6.83 -9.51
CA LYS A 264 -6.10 7.78 -9.28
C LYS A 264 -6.07 8.94 -10.28
N SER A 265 -4.88 9.47 -10.58
CA SER A 265 -4.68 10.53 -11.57
C SER A 265 -5.06 10.08 -12.97
N GLN A 266 -4.62 8.88 -13.40
CA GLN A 266 -5.00 8.31 -14.69
C GLN A 266 -6.52 8.11 -14.78
N ASN A 267 -7.16 7.63 -13.71
CA ASN A 267 -8.61 7.44 -13.68
C ASN A 267 -9.37 8.78 -13.76
N SER A 268 -8.83 9.82 -13.14
CA SER A 268 -9.40 11.17 -13.19
C SER A 268 -9.31 11.73 -14.62
N HIS A 269 -8.17 11.51 -15.30
CA HIS A 269 -8.01 11.88 -16.69
C HIS A 269 -8.97 11.12 -17.62
N ILE A 270 -9.11 9.80 -17.45
CA ILE A 270 -10.08 8.97 -18.21
C ILE A 270 -11.48 9.54 -18.06
N LYS A 271 -11.89 9.89 -16.83
CA LYS A 271 -13.19 10.51 -16.57
C LYS A 271 -13.37 11.81 -17.35
N GLU A 272 -12.39 12.70 -17.31
CA GLU A 272 -12.44 14.01 -17.99
C GLU A 272 -12.57 13.89 -19.50
N VAL A 273 -11.90 12.91 -20.12
CA VAL A 273 -11.92 12.72 -21.59
C VAL A 273 -13.06 11.82 -22.07
N SER A 274 -13.69 11.06 -21.16
CA SER A 274 -14.82 10.19 -21.51
C SER A 274 -16.07 11.00 -21.84
N SER A 275 -16.80 10.61 -22.89
CA SER A 275 -18.08 11.24 -23.26
C SER A 275 -19.17 11.07 -22.20
N GLU A 276 -19.07 10.05 -21.35
CA GLU A 276 -20.03 9.75 -20.29
C GLU A 276 -19.63 10.36 -18.93
N GLY A 277 -18.44 10.95 -18.81
CA GLY A 277 -17.93 11.49 -17.53
C GLY A 277 -17.76 10.43 -16.45
N LYS A 278 -17.43 9.19 -16.82
CA LYS A 278 -17.35 8.04 -15.91
C LYS A 278 -15.90 7.65 -15.63
N TYR A 279 -15.67 7.17 -14.41
CA TYR A 279 -14.41 6.55 -14.02
C TYR A 279 -14.30 5.14 -14.60
N ASP A 280 -13.06 4.70 -14.79
CA ASP A 280 -12.73 3.29 -14.95
C ASP A 280 -12.79 2.58 -13.57
N LEU A 281 -13.53 1.47 -13.51
CA LEU A 281 -13.78 0.74 -12.26
C LEU A 281 -12.54 -0.03 -11.78
N PHE A 282 -11.73 -0.56 -12.70
CA PHE A 282 -10.50 -1.26 -12.33
C PHE A 282 -9.54 -0.30 -11.62
N LEU A 283 -9.27 0.86 -12.20
CA LEU A 283 -8.40 1.86 -11.57
C LEU A 283 -8.98 2.40 -10.26
N HIS A 284 -10.31 2.48 -10.16
CA HIS A 284 -10.99 2.90 -8.94
C HIS A 284 -10.73 1.91 -7.80
N PHE A 285 -10.93 0.61 -8.04
CA PHE A 285 -10.68 -0.43 -7.04
C PHE A 285 -9.19 -0.59 -6.74
N ALA A 286 -8.32 -0.63 -7.76
CA ALA A 286 -6.88 -0.77 -7.57
C ALA A 286 -6.28 0.36 -6.71
N GLY A 287 -6.73 1.61 -6.94
CA GLY A 287 -6.32 2.75 -6.12
C GLY A 287 -6.77 2.62 -4.66
N GLN A 288 -8.01 2.17 -4.40
CA GLN A 288 -8.52 1.99 -3.04
C GLN A 288 -7.91 0.78 -2.32
N LEU A 289 -7.58 -0.32 -3.03
CA LEU A 289 -6.86 -1.44 -2.43
C LEU A 289 -5.47 -1.00 -1.93
N ALA A 290 -4.83 -0.03 -2.60
CA ALA A 290 -3.54 0.49 -2.19
C ALA A 290 -3.62 1.58 -1.11
N LEU A 291 -4.59 2.51 -1.20
CA LEU A 291 -4.72 3.69 -0.32
C LEU A 291 -5.76 3.55 0.81
N GLY A 292 -6.63 2.57 0.73
CA GLY A 292 -7.83 2.44 1.57
C GLY A 292 -9.09 3.08 0.95
N ARG A 293 -10.27 2.82 1.54
CA ARG A 293 -11.54 3.44 1.13
C ARG A 293 -11.55 4.92 1.49
N TYR A 294 -11.97 5.77 0.56
CA TYR A 294 -11.96 7.24 0.75
C TYR A 294 -12.87 7.75 1.86
N ALA A 295 -13.93 7.02 2.19
CA ALA A 295 -14.92 7.41 3.21
C ALA A 295 -14.71 6.72 4.57
N SER A 296 -13.65 5.92 4.70
CA SER A 296 -13.35 5.21 5.93
C SER A 296 -12.50 6.05 6.86
N GLU A 297 -12.79 6.01 8.16
CA GLU A 297 -11.91 6.53 9.21
C GLU A 297 -10.84 5.50 9.62
N GLU A 298 -11.02 4.24 9.23
CA GLU A 298 -10.09 3.16 9.53
C GLU A 298 -8.83 3.26 8.65
N GLN A 299 -7.67 2.99 9.24
CA GLN A 299 -6.41 2.92 8.49
C GLN A 299 -6.32 1.57 7.76
N GLU A 300 -6.58 1.59 6.46
CA GLU A 300 -6.63 0.41 5.61
C GLU A 300 -5.94 0.63 4.26
N GLY A 301 -5.80 -0.44 3.47
CA GLY A 301 -5.05 -0.47 2.22
C GLY A 301 -3.58 -0.86 2.43
N ILE A 302 -2.89 -1.20 1.34
CA ILE A 302 -1.50 -1.68 1.39
C ILE A 302 -0.57 -0.66 2.05
N GLY A 303 -0.63 0.62 1.66
CA GLY A 303 0.26 1.65 2.20
C GLY A 303 0.10 1.82 3.71
N SER A 304 -1.15 2.01 4.16
CA SER A 304 -1.48 2.12 5.59
C SER A 304 -1.05 0.89 6.38
N THR A 305 -1.25 -0.31 5.85
CA THR A 305 -0.84 -1.57 6.50
C THR A 305 0.67 -1.60 6.76
N ILE A 306 1.47 -1.19 5.77
CA ILE A 306 2.93 -1.09 5.91
C ILE A 306 3.30 -0.04 6.96
N GLU A 307 2.65 1.13 6.95
CA GLU A 307 2.91 2.21 7.92
C GLU A 307 2.57 1.83 9.36
N ILE A 308 1.50 1.04 9.58
CA ILE A 308 1.10 0.55 10.91
C ILE A 308 2.17 -0.41 11.43
N MET A 309 2.50 -1.46 10.67
CA MET A 309 3.53 -2.42 11.08
C MET A 309 4.88 -1.74 11.32
N TRP A 310 5.26 -0.81 10.45
CA TRP A 310 6.50 -0.05 10.61
C TRP A 310 6.51 0.74 11.92
N ALA A 311 5.40 1.39 12.28
CA ALA A 311 5.28 2.16 13.51
C ALA A 311 5.38 1.25 14.76
N ASP A 312 4.78 0.06 14.72
CA ASP A 312 4.86 -0.92 15.80
C ASP A 312 6.27 -1.46 15.99
N LEU A 313 6.96 -1.79 14.89
CA LEU A 313 8.34 -2.25 14.92
C LEU A 313 9.29 -1.16 15.41
N LEU A 314 9.15 0.07 14.93
CA LEU A 314 9.94 1.21 15.39
C LEU A 314 9.70 1.48 16.88
N LEU A 315 8.46 1.41 17.35
CA LEU A 315 8.15 1.59 18.77
C LEU A 315 8.78 0.49 19.63
N SER A 316 8.67 -0.78 19.22
CA SER A 316 9.31 -1.91 19.91
C SER A 316 10.82 -1.72 20.02
N PHE A 317 11.44 -1.30 18.93
CA PHE A 317 12.87 -1.02 18.87
C PHE A 317 13.29 0.16 19.75
N ASN A 318 12.57 1.29 19.68
CA ASN A 318 12.84 2.45 20.52
C ASN A 318 12.76 2.11 22.01
N ASN A 319 11.72 1.34 22.41
CA ASN A 319 11.56 0.90 23.79
C ASN A 319 12.74 0.05 24.29
N LYS A 320 13.32 -0.79 23.43
CA LYS A 320 14.49 -1.61 23.77
C LYS A 320 15.74 -0.75 23.98
N ILE A 321 16.04 0.16 23.05
CA ILE A 321 17.20 1.04 23.15
C ILE A 321 17.08 1.98 24.36
N GLU A 322 15.90 2.57 24.57
CA GLU A 322 15.67 3.51 25.66
C GLU A 322 15.81 2.85 27.03
N ARG A 323 15.27 1.63 27.18
CA ARG A 323 15.45 0.85 28.41
C ARG A 323 16.93 0.60 28.69
N ALA A 324 17.68 0.14 27.69
CA ALA A 324 19.11 -0.11 27.84
C ALA A 324 19.89 1.16 28.21
N ALA A 325 19.61 2.29 27.57
CA ALA A 325 20.21 3.58 27.88
C ALA A 325 19.93 4.03 29.32
N SER A 326 18.68 3.86 29.75
CA SER A 326 18.22 4.24 31.08
C SER A 326 18.83 3.35 32.17
N ASP A 327 18.94 2.05 31.93
CA ASP A 327 19.60 1.11 32.85
C ASP A 327 21.10 1.41 32.98
N LEU A 328 21.78 1.74 31.87
CA LEU A 328 23.17 2.17 31.89
C LEU A 328 23.35 3.47 32.68
N TYR A 329 22.49 4.47 32.45
CA TYR A 329 22.53 5.75 33.17
C TYR A 329 22.28 5.57 34.67
N ALA A 330 21.23 4.84 35.05
CA ALA A 330 20.91 4.56 36.45
C ALA A 330 22.04 3.78 37.12
N GLY A 331 22.62 2.80 36.43
CA GLY A 331 23.80 2.07 36.88
C GLY A 331 25.01 2.99 37.08
N GLY A 332 25.31 3.87 36.13
CA GLY A 332 26.41 4.85 36.25
C GLY A 332 26.24 5.80 37.43
N LEU A 333 25.01 6.25 37.68
CA LEU A 333 24.68 7.10 38.83
C LEU A 333 24.85 6.35 40.15
N ALA A 334 24.44 5.08 40.21
CA ALA A 334 24.63 4.23 41.39
C ALA A 334 26.13 3.99 41.68
N GLU A 335 26.92 3.65 40.65
CA GLU A 335 28.38 3.48 40.78
C GLU A 335 29.04 4.78 41.25
N TYR A 336 28.63 5.93 40.72
CA TYR A 336 29.13 7.23 41.16
C TYR A 336 28.84 7.48 42.64
N ARG A 337 27.58 7.27 43.07
CA ARG A 337 27.17 7.44 44.47
C ARG A 337 27.96 6.52 45.40
N ASN A 338 28.20 5.28 44.98
CA ASN A 338 29.00 4.27 45.68
C ASN A 338 30.53 4.49 45.62
N ASN A 339 30.99 5.58 44.99
CA ASN A 339 32.40 5.92 44.83
C ASN A 339 33.21 5.00 43.89
N SER A 340 32.53 4.19 43.07
CA SER A 340 33.11 3.37 42.00
C SER A 340 33.35 4.21 40.74
N LEU A 341 34.24 5.20 40.83
CA LEU A 341 34.36 6.28 39.83
C LEU A 341 34.70 5.80 38.42
N THR A 342 35.54 4.76 38.26
CA THR A 342 35.87 4.19 36.95
C THR A 342 34.69 3.46 36.32
N ALA A 343 33.94 2.70 37.10
CA ALA A 343 32.74 2.01 36.63
C ALA A 343 31.64 3.00 36.25
N ALA A 344 31.47 4.07 37.05
CA ALA A 344 30.55 5.16 36.75
C ALA A 344 30.88 5.83 35.42
N GLN A 345 32.16 6.10 35.16
CA GLN A 345 32.61 6.71 33.91
C GLN A 345 32.30 5.82 32.70
N SER A 346 32.69 4.54 32.74
CA SER A 346 32.40 3.57 31.66
C SER A 346 30.90 3.50 31.36
N ARG A 347 30.06 3.35 32.39
CA ARG A 347 28.61 3.28 32.22
C ARG A 347 28.00 4.55 31.66
N MET A 348 28.52 5.72 32.02
CA MET A 348 28.04 7.01 31.50
C MET A 348 28.44 7.22 30.03
N GLU A 349 29.65 6.78 29.64
CA GLU A 349 30.10 6.79 28.24
C GLU A 349 29.25 5.82 27.39
N GLU A 350 28.97 4.61 27.89
CA GLU A 350 28.06 3.66 27.26
C GLU A 350 26.64 4.24 27.14
N ALA A 351 26.08 4.79 28.23
CA ALA A 351 24.76 5.41 28.22
C ALA A 351 24.68 6.56 27.21
N ASN A 352 25.71 7.41 27.10
CA ASN A 352 25.75 8.50 26.14
C ASN A 352 25.58 7.98 24.71
N ARG A 353 26.34 6.94 24.33
CA ARG A 353 26.29 6.34 22.99
C ARG A 353 24.92 5.72 22.71
N ILE A 354 24.36 4.98 23.66
CA ILE A 354 23.03 4.37 23.47
C ILE A 354 21.91 5.43 23.42
N TYR A 355 21.98 6.51 24.20
CA TYR A 355 21.01 7.61 24.05
C TYR A 355 21.15 8.34 22.71
N SER A 356 22.36 8.47 22.16
CA SER A 356 22.53 9.00 20.79
C SER A 356 21.85 8.10 19.76
N LEU A 357 21.97 6.78 19.90
CA LEU A 357 21.21 5.84 19.07
C LEU A 357 19.70 6.04 19.27
N ALA A 358 19.19 6.10 20.50
CA ALA A 358 17.78 6.34 20.75
C ALA A 358 17.28 7.63 20.09
N LEU A 359 18.06 8.71 20.16
CA LEU A 359 17.73 9.97 19.51
C LEU A 359 17.62 9.83 17.99
N ASP A 360 18.56 9.12 17.37
CA ASP A 360 18.54 8.83 15.94
C ASP A 360 17.33 7.96 15.56
N SER A 361 16.95 6.98 16.39
CA SER A 361 15.78 6.14 16.12
C SER A 361 14.47 6.94 16.21
N TYR A 362 14.39 7.89 17.15
CA TYR A 362 13.26 8.81 17.24
C TYR A 362 13.11 9.69 16.00
N SER A 363 14.22 10.06 15.34
CA SER A 363 14.20 10.84 14.10
C SER A 363 13.45 10.16 12.96
N LEU A 364 13.38 8.82 12.96
CA LEU A 364 12.67 8.04 11.95
C LEU A 364 11.16 8.31 11.96
N TRP A 365 10.57 8.74 13.09
CA TRP A 365 9.17 9.17 13.12
C TRP A 365 8.88 10.33 12.17
N GLY A 366 9.89 11.11 11.79
CA GLY A 366 9.78 12.16 10.77
C GLY A 366 9.26 11.65 9.42
N PHE A 367 9.46 10.38 9.07
CA PHE A 367 8.93 9.81 7.82
C PHE A 367 7.40 9.71 7.77
N LYS A 368 6.71 9.76 8.92
CA LYS A 368 5.24 9.80 8.98
C LYS A 368 4.66 11.21 8.86
N ILE A 369 5.50 12.24 8.83
CA ILE A 369 5.05 13.61 8.63
C ILE A 369 4.64 13.78 7.17
N LYS A 370 3.33 13.92 6.94
CA LYS A 370 2.74 14.22 5.64
C LYS A 370 2.42 15.72 5.58
N VAL A 371 2.92 16.34 4.51
CA VAL A 371 2.70 17.75 4.20
C VAL A 371 1.83 17.81 2.94
N ASP A 372 0.80 18.64 2.96
CA ASP A 372 -0.03 18.87 1.79
C ASP A 372 0.67 19.78 0.75
N PRO A 373 0.10 19.95 -0.46
CA PRO A 373 0.67 20.82 -1.48
C PRO A 373 0.80 22.30 -1.07
N GLU A 374 0.07 22.74 -0.04
CA GLU A 374 0.11 24.11 0.52
C GLU A 374 1.15 24.25 1.65
N MET A 375 1.96 23.20 1.87
CA MET A 375 2.95 23.11 2.94
C MET A 375 2.34 23.06 4.36
N SER A 376 1.07 22.69 4.49
CA SER A 376 0.43 22.48 5.79
C SER A 376 0.57 21.04 6.25
N LEU A 377 0.75 20.85 7.56
CA LEU A 377 0.75 19.52 8.17
C LEU A 377 -0.66 18.93 8.12
N GLN A 378 -0.77 17.68 7.69
CA GLN A 378 -2.01 16.92 7.87
C GLN A 378 -2.30 16.73 9.37
N GLU A 379 -3.56 16.63 9.77
CA GLU A 379 -3.97 16.52 11.18
C GLU A 379 -3.29 15.34 11.91
N ALA A 380 -3.19 14.18 11.26
CA ALA A 380 -2.45 13.04 11.83
C ALA A 380 -0.93 13.30 11.99
N SER A 381 -0.38 14.24 11.22
CA SER A 381 1.04 14.65 11.29
C SER A 381 1.30 15.78 12.28
N SER A 382 0.28 16.55 12.70
CA SER A 382 0.47 17.65 13.64
C SER A 382 0.65 17.16 15.09
N THR A 383 0.03 16.04 15.46
CA THR A 383 0.15 15.46 16.81
C THR A 383 1.41 14.63 17.00
N LEU A 384 2.05 14.18 15.92
CA LEU A 384 3.23 13.32 16.00
C LEU A 384 4.45 14.04 16.63
N PRO A 385 4.80 15.29 16.25
CA PRO A 385 5.81 16.07 16.96
C PRO A 385 5.50 16.19 18.43
N GLU A 386 4.25 16.47 18.82
CA GLU A 386 3.86 16.63 20.22
C GLU A 386 4.06 15.33 21.01
N ASN A 387 3.60 14.20 20.47
CA ASN A 387 3.72 12.89 21.10
C ASN A 387 5.16 12.38 21.19
N LYS A 388 6.04 12.80 20.27
CA LYS A 388 7.44 12.34 20.24
C LYS A 388 8.40 13.30 20.93
N LEU A 389 8.03 14.58 21.10
CA LEU A 389 8.87 15.60 21.72
C LEU A 389 9.37 15.18 23.11
N THR A 390 8.51 14.54 23.92
CA THR A 390 8.88 14.02 25.25
C THR A 390 10.12 13.14 25.20
N TYR A 391 10.14 12.18 24.28
CA TYR A 391 11.24 11.23 24.14
C TYR A 391 12.51 11.89 23.57
N PHE A 392 12.35 12.79 22.58
CA PHE A 392 13.48 13.58 22.05
C PHE A 392 14.14 14.44 23.13
N ALA A 393 13.34 15.17 23.90
CA ALA A 393 13.83 16.05 24.96
C ALA A 393 14.49 15.24 26.08
N ALA A 394 13.89 14.11 26.48
CA ALA A 394 14.47 13.22 27.48
C ALA A 394 15.83 12.68 27.01
N ALA A 395 15.93 12.15 25.80
CA ALA A 395 17.19 11.65 25.24
C ALA A 395 18.25 12.77 25.14
N GLN A 396 17.89 13.97 24.68
CA GLN A 396 18.83 15.10 24.59
C GLN A 396 19.37 15.52 25.96
N GLU A 397 18.51 15.65 26.98
CA GLU A 397 18.95 16.00 28.33
C GLU A 397 19.79 14.88 28.96
N ARG A 398 19.49 13.61 28.67
CA ARG A 398 20.32 12.49 29.11
C ARG A 398 21.69 12.43 28.41
N ILE A 399 21.77 12.75 27.12
CA ILE A 399 23.05 12.91 26.39
C ILE A 399 23.86 14.04 27.03
N LYS A 400 23.23 15.18 27.32
CA LYS A 400 23.89 16.30 28.00
C LYS A 400 24.37 15.90 29.40
N ALA A 401 23.53 15.19 30.17
CA ALA A 401 23.85 14.72 31.51
C ALA A 401 25.06 13.78 31.49
N THR A 402 25.03 12.74 30.64
CA THR A 402 26.13 11.78 30.49
C THR A 402 27.43 12.44 30.00
N ARG A 403 27.34 13.44 29.12
CA ARG A 403 28.50 14.23 28.65
C ARG A 403 29.12 15.11 29.74
N ASP A 404 28.30 15.71 30.59
CA ASP A 404 28.77 16.58 31.67
C ASP A 404 29.14 15.79 32.96
N PHE A 405 28.72 14.52 33.06
CA PHE A 405 28.98 13.65 34.21
C PHE A 405 30.48 13.44 34.53
N PRO A 406 31.40 13.34 33.54
CA PRO A 406 32.84 13.28 33.80
C PRO A 406 33.37 14.41 34.70
N TYR A 407 32.81 15.62 34.65
CA TYR A 407 33.23 16.72 35.54
C TYR A 407 32.94 16.41 37.02
N LEU A 408 31.80 15.77 37.32
CA LEU A 408 31.45 15.30 38.66
C LEU A 408 32.42 14.19 39.13
N ILE A 409 32.70 13.24 38.24
CA ILE A 409 33.60 12.12 38.51
C ILE A 409 35.02 12.64 38.81
N ASP A 410 35.55 13.51 37.96
CA ASP A 410 36.90 14.05 38.09
C ASP A 410 37.04 14.86 39.38
N THR A 411 36.07 15.73 39.66
CA THR A 411 36.10 16.55 40.89
C THR A 411 36.04 15.67 42.14
N ARG A 412 35.19 14.65 42.15
CA ARG A 412 35.13 13.70 43.27
C ARG A 412 36.41 12.87 43.41
N ARG A 413 37.04 12.49 42.29
CA ARG A 413 38.34 11.80 42.28
C ARG A 413 39.42 12.66 42.93
N GLN A 414 39.49 13.94 42.57
CA GLN A 414 40.47 14.86 43.15
C GLN A 414 40.23 15.10 44.64
N LEU A 415 38.97 15.28 45.04
CA LEU A 415 38.61 15.39 46.46
C LEU A 415 39.07 14.17 47.26
N ASN A 416 38.85 12.96 46.74
CA ASN A 416 39.32 11.72 47.37
C ASN A 416 40.86 11.65 47.43
N ASN A 417 41.56 12.05 46.35
CA ASN A 417 43.02 12.05 46.30
C ASN A 417 43.62 13.00 47.35
N ILE A 418 43.06 14.21 47.49
CA ILE A 418 43.49 15.20 48.48
C ILE A 418 43.24 14.70 49.89
N ALA A 419 42.07 14.09 50.16
CA ALA A 419 41.75 13.53 51.47
C ALA A 419 42.71 12.40 51.91
N LEU A 420 43.35 11.71 50.97
CA LEU A 420 44.33 10.65 51.23
C LEU A 420 45.78 11.16 51.27
N LYS A 421 46.03 12.38 50.78
CA LYS A 421 47.38 12.94 50.67
C LYS A 421 47.85 13.45 52.03
N THR A 422 49.09 13.12 52.38
CA THR A 422 49.78 13.76 53.51
C THR A 422 50.61 14.91 52.96
N PHE A 423 50.46 16.10 53.54
CA PHE A 423 51.16 17.31 53.09
C PHE A 423 52.45 17.50 53.89
N ALA A 424 53.59 17.59 53.19
CA ALA A 424 54.88 17.81 53.83
C ALA A 424 55.14 19.30 54.11
N ALA A 425 54.51 20.18 53.33
CA ALA A 425 54.64 21.62 53.44
C ALA A 425 53.28 22.32 53.27
N ARG A 426 53.15 23.51 53.85
CA ARG A 426 51.93 24.32 53.75
C ARG A 426 51.65 24.77 52.31
N GLU A 427 52.71 25.02 51.55
CA GLU A 427 52.63 25.42 50.15
C GLU A 427 51.99 24.33 49.27
N GLU A 428 52.29 23.05 49.54
CA GLU A 428 51.67 21.92 48.84
C GLU A 428 50.17 21.84 49.11
N PHE A 429 49.77 22.09 50.37
CA PHE A 429 48.36 22.12 50.75
C PHE A 429 47.63 23.30 50.08
N THR A 430 48.20 24.51 50.14
CA THR A 430 47.63 25.70 49.49
C THR A 430 47.44 25.47 47.99
N SER A 431 48.41 24.86 47.31
CA SER A 431 48.30 24.55 45.88
C SER A 431 47.15 23.58 45.56
N GLU A 432 46.90 22.59 46.41
CA GLU A 432 45.76 21.68 46.19
C GLU A 432 44.40 22.36 46.46
N ILE A 433 44.33 23.27 47.45
CA ILE A 433 43.12 24.07 47.70
C ILE A 433 42.83 24.98 46.51
N GLU A 434 43.84 25.63 45.93
CA GLU A 434 43.69 26.43 44.70
C GLU A 434 43.18 25.58 43.53
N ASN A 435 43.64 24.33 43.41
CA ASN A 435 43.12 23.39 42.41
C ASN A 435 41.63 23.07 42.66
N LEU A 436 41.21 22.85 43.92
CA LEU A 436 39.80 22.60 44.25
C LEU A 436 38.89 23.79 43.94
N GLU A 437 39.36 25.02 44.13
CA GLU A 437 38.62 26.23 43.71
C GLU A 437 38.39 26.26 42.19
N SER A 438 39.37 25.80 41.40
CA SER A 438 39.17 25.67 39.95
C SER A 438 38.04 24.69 39.61
N TYR A 439 38.01 23.51 40.24
CA TYR A 439 36.91 22.55 40.06
C TYR A 439 35.56 23.11 40.52
N ARG A 440 35.53 23.84 41.64
CA ARG A 440 34.32 24.54 42.11
C ARG A 440 33.80 25.52 41.07
N GLY A 441 34.67 26.34 40.49
CA GLY A 441 34.30 27.31 39.45
C GLY A 441 33.69 26.63 38.22
N VAL A 442 34.27 25.50 37.78
CA VAL A 442 33.72 24.70 36.67
C VAL A 442 32.32 24.17 37.01
N LEU A 443 32.12 23.59 38.20
CA LEU A 443 30.82 23.08 38.63
C LEU A 443 29.76 24.19 38.74
N GLN A 444 30.12 25.36 39.24
CA GLN A 444 29.21 26.51 39.31
C GLN A 444 28.78 26.99 37.92
N GLY A 445 29.72 27.03 36.97
CA GLY A 445 29.41 27.32 35.56
C GLY A 445 28.40 26.31 35.00
N LYS A 446 28.64 25.01 35.24
CA LYS A 446 27.74 23.94 34.81
C LYS A 446 26.36 23.99 35.46
N ILE A 447 26.26 24.25 36.76
CA ILE A 447 24.97 24.45 37.44
C ILE A 447 24.18 25.59 36.77
N THR A 448 24.85 26.67 36.37
CA THR A 448 24.20 27.79 35.69
C THR A 448 23.63 27.37 34.33
N GLU A 449 24.40 26.60 33.54
CA GLU A 449 23.93 26.02 32.27
C GLU A 449 22.73 25.07 32.46
N TRP A 450 22.74 24.25 33.50
CA TRP A 450 21.66 23.32 33.81
C TRP A 450 20.40 24.03 34.33
N LYS A 451 20.53 25.06 35.17
CA LYS A 451 19.40 25.90 35.60
C LYS A 451 18.76 26.64 34.42
N LEU A 452 19.55 27.07 33.44
CA LEU A 452 19.01 27.65 32.21
C LEU A 452 18.18 26.65 31.41
N SER A 453 18.67 25.42 31.21
CA SER A 453 17.91 24.38 30.48
C SER A 453 16.67 23.93 31.26
N LEU A 454 16.74 23.82 32.60
CA LEU A 454 15.56 23.59 33.43
C LEU A 454 14.47 24.66 33.24
N ASN A 455 14.85 25.94 33.21
CA ASN A 455 13.91 27.03 32.95
C ASN A 455 13.29 26.95 31.54
N GLN A 456 14.05 26.52 30.54
CA GLN A 456 13.55 26.30 29.18
C GLN A 456 12.52 25.15 29.14
N LEU A 457 12.84 24.03 29.79
CA LEU A 457 11.93 22.88 29.93
C LEU A 457 10.64 23.27 30.64
N ASP A 458 10.73 24.03 31.74
CA ASP A 458 9.55 24.54 32.46
C ASP A 458 8.67 25.43 31.58
N GLY A 459 9.28 26.27 30.72
CA GLY A 459 8.54 27.07 29.75
C GLY A 459 7.77 26.22 28.73
N ILE A 460 8.38 25.12 28.26
CA ILE A 460 7.74 24.20 27.31
C ILE A 460 6.65 23.35 28.01
N ILE A 461 6.85 22.97 29.27
CA ILE A 461 5.81 22.29 30.07
C ILE A 461 4.60 23.19 30.29
N GLN A 462 4.81 24.49 30.54
CA GLN A 462 3.73 25.46 30.74
C GLN A 462 2.82 25.65 29.52
N ILE A 463 3.32 25.38 28.30
CA ILE A 463 2.52 25.42 27.08
C ILE A 463 1.85 24.08 26.74
N GLY A 464 1.96 23.07 27.62
CA GLY A 464 1.15 21.84 27.59
C GLY A 464 1.88 20.56 27.20
N PHE A 465 3.20 20.59 26.98
CA PHE A 465 3.97 19.38 26.65
C PHE A 465 4.41 18.62 27.91
N ASP A 466 4.39 17.28 27.84
CA ASP A 466 4.95 16.44 28.90
C ASP A 466 6.47 16.31 28.71
N LEU A 467 7.26 17.02 29.52
CA LEU A 467 8.73 16.89 29.55
C LEU A 467 9.24 16.47 30.94
N ALA A 468 8.45 15.72 31.70
CA ALA A 468 8.77 15.38 33.09
C ALA A 468 10.13 14.65 33.24
N GLU A 469 10.45 13.75 32.32
CA GLU A 469 11.70 13.00 32.36
C GLU A 469 12.94 13.85 32.02
N ALA A 470 12.83 14.71 31.00
CA ALA A 470 13.88 15.66 30.64
C ALA A 470 14.18 16.59 31.83
N LYS A 471 13.12 17.10 32.48
CA LYS A 471 13.21 17.92 33.69
C LYS A 471 13.89 17.18 34.84
N SER A 472 13.46 15.94 35.13
CA SER A 472 14.04 15.11 36.18
C SER A 472 15.55 14.90 35.97
N SER A 473 15.99 14.72 34.72
CA SER A 473 17.41 14.58 34.37
C SER A 473 18.21 15.84 34.73
N ALA A 474 17.68 17.02 34.41
CA ALA A 474 18.31 18.30 34.76
C ALA A 474 18.39 18.52 36.27
N GLU A 475 17.31 18.21 37.00
CA GLU A 475 17.27 18.33 38.47
C GLU A 475 18.28 17.41 39.16
N ILE A 476 18.44 16.17 38.69
CA ILE A 476 19.45 15.23 39.20
C ILE A 476 20.85 15.81 39.02
N MET A 477 21.18 16.32 37.83
CA MET A 477 22.50 16.89 37.56
C MET A 477 22.80 18.10 38.46
N ILE A 478 21.83 19.01 38.64
CA ILE A 478 21.98 20.15 39.56
C ILE A 478 22.23 19.66 40.98
N GLY A 479 21.42 18.72 41.47
CA GLY A 479 21.52 18.19 42.83
C GLY A 479 22.86 17.50 43.12
N GLU A 480 23.39 16.71 42.17
CA GLU A 480 24.70 16.07 42.32
C GLU A 480 25.85 17.09 42.32
N MET A 481 25.78 18.14 41.48
CA MET A 481 26.78 19.22 41.46
C MET A 481 26.75 20.04 42.76
N GLU A 482 25.56 20.43 43.24
CA GLU A 482 25.40 21.19 44.49
C GLU A 482 25.86 20.40 45.72
N THR A 483 25.58 19.09 45.74
CA THR A 483 26.08 18.18 46.77
C THR A 483 27.61 18.14 46.77
N LEU A 484 28.25 18.07 45.59
CA LEU A 484 29.69 18.03 45.49
C LEU A 484 30.35 19.36 45.89
N ILE A 485 29.78 20.50 45.49
CA ILE A 485 30.23 21.83 45.95
C ILE A 485 30.15 21.95 47.47
N THR A 486 29.08 21.45 48.09
CA THR A 486 28.94 21.46 49.55
C THR A 486 30.07 20.67 50.23
N LYS A 487 30.44 19.52 49.67
CA LYS A 487 31.59 18.73 50.15
C LYS A 487 32.92 19.46 49.97
N LEU A 488 33.13 20.15 48.84
CA LEU A 488 34.32 20.98 48.61
C LEU A 488 34.43 22.08 49.68
N ASN A 489 33.34 22.78 49.98
CA ASN A 489 33.34 23.83 51.01
C ASN A 489 33.65 23.27 52.42
N GLY A 490 33.17 22.05 52.72
CA GLY A 490 33.48 21.38 53.99
C GLY A 490 34.93 20.90 54.07
N ALA A 491 35.53 20.47 52.96
CA ALA A 491 36.91 20.03 52.91
C ALA A 491 37.89 21.15 53.26
N ASP A 492 37.66 22.36 52.72
CA ASP A 492 38.46 23.55 53.05
C ASP A 492 38.46 23.82 54.56
N ILE A 493 37.32 23.64 55.24
CA ILE A 493 37.17 23.92 56.67
C ILE A 493 37.80 22.82 57.54
N THR A 494 37.71 21.56 57.12
CA THR A 494 38.14 20.42 57.95
C THR A 494 39.64 20.13 57.83
N MET A 495 40.29 20.62 56.76
CA MET A 495 41.72 20.42 56.52
C MET A 495 42.60 21.60 57.02
N ILE A 496 41.99 22.74 57.37
CA ILE A 496 42.62 23.86 58.11
C ILE A 496 42.62 23.55 59.61
#